data_AF-A0A7M2C9R3-F1
#
_entry.id   AF-A0A7M2C9R3-F1
#
_cell.length_a   1.000
_cell.length_b   1.000
_cell.length_c   1.000
_cell.angle_alpha   90.00
_cell.angle_beta   90.00
_cell.angle_gamma   90.00
#
_symmetry.space_group_name_H-M   'P 1'
#
loop_
_entity.id
_entity.type
_entity.pdbx_description
1 polymer ?
#
loop_
_entity_poly.entity_id
_entity_poly.type
_entity_poly.pdbx_seq_one_letter_code
_entity_poly.pdbx_strand_id
1 'polypeptide(L)'
;MPNRTAANVAPRMPKAALGKSPAKAGTTVPSPRKKAAAPGASRKAATKKPAAKRSSAPKAASTRGTAKTGRPRKAPVRAGSSRAPKPKAMEVAYSGRIFRSRLEARWAVFLDLLDVNWDYEPSFYQVGDDLYYLPDFYLPDHQLWLEVKGAPFMDTASMAKVLASIAGPMRIPLREAPYTPSERLLLGGPFKALKHGLMPVHTLITPAGLNLAALSYAAFDIEPDGRATVKALGAPWDTAAATGVKAAGRPSPSRLQLLLEPEPQLRAGTVPERIARAYTGAYRLAFDEASKSICDSEVLTAVSRRRSGRPLGIAA
;
A
#
# COMPACT_ATOMS: atom_id res chain seq x y z
N MET A 1 -7.54 -69.64 35.26
CA MET A 1 -7.76 -68.59 36.28
C MET A 1 -7.04 -67.32 35.81
N PRO A 2 -7.57 -66.08 35.91
CA PRO A 2 -8.96 -65.60 35.97
C PRO A 2 -9.27 -64.42 34.98
N ASN A 3 -10.56 -64.04 34.90
CA ASN A 3 -11.19 -62.73 34.64
C ASN A 3 -10.60 -61.71 33.64
N ARG A 4 -11.45 -61.23 32.70
CA ARG A 4 -11.98 -59.84 32.73
C ARG A 4 -13.09 -59.58 31.70
N THR A 5 -14.10 -58.88 32.18
CA THR A 5 -15.37 -58.53 31.57
C THR A 5 -15.40 -57.10 31.01
N ALA A 6 -16.26 -56.93 30.01
CA ALA A 6 -17.11 -55.78 29.68
C ALA A 6 -16.52 -54.54 28.96
N ALA A 7 -17.07 -54.35 27.75
CA ALA A 7 -17.02 -53.17 26.90
C ALA A 7 -18.21 -52.22 27.18
N ASN A 8 -18.05 -50.94 26.88
CA ASN A 8 -19.05 -49.85 27.01
C ASN A 8 -19.02 -49.07 25.67
N VAL A 9 -19.97 -49.20 24.73
CA VAL A 9 -21.31 -48.59 24.58
C VAL A 9 -21.31 -47.05 24.53
N ALA A 10 -21.73 -46.52 23.36
CA ALA A 10 -21.92 -45.11 23.02
C ALA A 10 -23.28 -44.56 23.47
N PRO A 11 -23.43 -43.23 23.70
CA PRO A 11 -24.72 -42.65 24.03
C PRO A 11 -25.50 -42.10 22.82
N ARG A 12 -26.81 -42.26 22.93
CA ARG A 12 -27.90 -41.98 21.98
C ARG A 12 -28.60 -40.66 22.35
N MET A 13 -29.06 -39.91 21.36
CA MET A 13 -29.92 -38.72 21.53
C MET A 13 -31.34 -39.04 22.03
N PRO A 14 -32.06 -38.09 22.64
CA PRO A 14 -33.52 -38.13 22.77
C PRO A 14 -34.25 -37.24 21.74
N LYS A 15 -35.49 -37.63 21.42
CA LYS A 15 -36.47 -36.93 20.54
C LYS A 15 -37.80 -36.69 21.27
N ALA A 16 -38.57 -35.74 20.71
CA ALA A 16 -40.01 -35.39 20.89
C ALA A 16 -40.32 -34.30 21.94
N ALA A 17 -41.24 -33.34 21.72
CA ALA A 17 -42.56 -33.47 21.09
C ALA A 17 -43.12 -32.20 20.39
N LEU A 18 -44.16 -32.41 19.58
CA LEU A 18 -44.95 -31.45 18.80
C LEU A 18 -45.88 -30.54 19.64
N GLY A 19 -46.13 -29.32 19.14
CA GLY A 19 -47.22 -28.44 19.56
C GLY A 19 -47.66 -27.50 18.41
N LYS A 20 -48.97 -27.30 18.24
CA LYS A 20 -49.70 -26.83 17.05
C LYS A 20 -49.55 -25.32 16.70
N SER A 21 -49.79 -25.01 15.42
CA SER A 21 -50.05 -23.67 14.84
C SER A 21 -51.46 -23.14 15.21
N PRO A 22 -51.73 -21.80 15.15
CA PRO A 22 -52.33 -21.25 13.92
C PRO A 22 -52.00 -19.78 13.53
N ALA A 23 -52.03 -19.55 12.21
CA ALA A 23 -52.64 -18.47 11.40
C ALA A 23 -52.37 -16.93 11.61
N LYS A 24 -51.74 -16.36 10.55
CA LYS A 24 -52.10 -15.20 9.69
C LYS A 24 -52.56 -13.84 10.27
N ALA A 25 -51.77 -12.80 9.93
CA ALA A 25 -52.16 -11.54 9.24
C ALA A 25 -50.83 -10.84 8.83
N GLY A 26 -50.56 -10.23 7.66
CA GLY A 26 -51.41 -9.78 6.56
C GLY A 26 -51.42 -8.24 6.49
N THR A 27 -50.40 -7.59 5.90
CA THR A 27 -50.43 -6.18 5.39
C THR A 27 -49.13 -5.90 4.63
N THR A 28 -49.08 -6.05 3.30
CA THR A 28 -49.35 -5.05 2.24
C THR A 28 -48.41 -3.84 2.21
N VAL A 29 -47.50 -3.90 1.23
CA VAL A 29 -46.71 -2.82 0.64
C VAL A 29 -47.62 -1.83 -0.12
N PRO A 30 -47.34 -0.52 -0.08
CA PRO A 30 -47.73 0.38 -1.15
C PRO A 30 -46.51 0.94 -1.88
N SER A 31 -46.45 0.62 -3.17
CA SER A 31 -45.72 1.39 -4.18
C SER A 31 -46.52 2.65 -4.56
N PRO A 32 -45.86 3.75 -4.94
CA PRO A 32 -46.45 4.60 -5.96
C PRO A 32 -45.50 4.86 -7.13
N ARG A 33 -45.97 4.42 -8.30
CA ARG A 33 -46.08 5.14 -9.57
C ARG A 33 -44.88 5.97 -10.06
N LYS A 34 -44.34 5.48 -11.19
CA LYS A 34 -43.78 6.29 -12.29
C LYS A 34 -44.71 7.46 -12.65
N LYS A 35 -44.14 8.68 -12.69
CA LYS A 35 -44.62 9.77 -13.55
C LYS A 35 -43.44 10.24 -14.40
N ALA A 36 -43.56 10.02 -15.70
CA ALA A 36 -42.81 10.74 -16.71
C ALA A 36 -43.45 12.12 -16.90
N ALA A 37 -42.64 13.18 -16.91
CA ALA A 37 -42.95 14.45 -17.58
C ALA A 37 -41.67 15.30 -17.69
N ALA A 38 -41.23 15.52 -18.92
CA ALA A 38 -40.43 16.67 -19.36
C ALA A 38 -41.01 17.09 -20.73
N PRO A 39 -40.75 18.30 -21.27
CA PRO A 39 -40.08 19.47 -20.70
C PRO A 39 -40.92 20.77 -20.80
N GLY A 40 -40.74 21.69 -19.85
CA GLY A 40 -41.25 23.06 -19.93
C GLY A 40 -40.13 24.00 -20.34
N ALA A 41 -40.18 24.47 -21.59
CA ALA A 41 -39.34 25.52 -22.11
C ALA A 41 -39.64 26.85 -21.38
N SER A 42 -38.61 27.57 -20.95
CA SER A 42 -38.67 29.02 -20.93
C SER A 42 -37.33 29.64 -21.28
N ARG A 43 -37.42 30.54 -22.26
CA ARG A 43 -36.37 31.31 -22.90
C ARG A 43 -35.93 32.49 -22.03
N LYS A 44 -34.80 33.07 -22.46
CA LYS A 44 -34.27 34.43 -22.26
C LYS A 44 -33.26 34.57 -21.12
N ALA A 45 -32.15 35.28 -21.27
CA ALA A 45 -31.56 35.91 -22.43
C ALA A 45 -30.09 36.22 -22.10
N ALA A 46 -29.25 36.17 -23.13
CA ALA A 46 -27.90 36.71 -23.13
C ALA A 46 -27.93 38.24 -23.03
N THR A 47 -27.02 38.82 -22.25
CA THR A 47 -26.61 40.22 -22.41
C THR A 47 -25.10 40.36 -22.23
N LYS A 48 -24.44 40.40 -23.40
CA LYS A 48 -23.40 41.35 -23.85
C LYS A 48 -22.36 41.88 -22.85
N LYS A 49 -21.10 41.52 -23.15
CA LYS A 49 -19.86 42.30 -22.98
C LYS A 49 -19.93 43.64 -23.75
N PRO A 50 -19.17 44.68 -23.35
CA PRO A 50 -17.93 45.07 -24.08
C PRO A 50 -16.82 45.49 -23.08
N ALA A 51 -15.50 45.27 -23.24
CA ALA A 51 -14.51 45.58 -24.28
C ALA A 51 -14.14 47.08 -24.43
N ALA A 52 -13.01 47.49 -23.83
CA ALA A 52 -12.11 48.61 -24.19
C ALA A 52 -10.74 48.27 -23.57
N LYS A 53 -9.55 48.15 -24.20
CA LYS A 53 -8.80 48.74 -25.34
C LYS A 53 -8.12 50.09 -25.04
N ARG A 54 -6.77 50.08 -25.15
CA ARG A 54 -5.77 51.18 -25.33
C ARG A 54 -5.30 51.87 -24.02
N SER A 55 -4.04 52.31 -23.83
CA SER A 55 -2.95 52.68 -24.76
C SER A 55 -1.56 52.83 -24.05
N SER A 56 -0.51 52.45 -24.79
CA SER A 56 0.89 52.95 -24.91
C SER A 56 1.42 54.21 -24.18
N ALA A 57 2.62 54.07 -23.56
CA ALA A 57 3.91 54.83 -23.66
C ALA A 57 3.96 56.39 -23.48
N PRO A 58 5.06 57.05 -23.01
CA PRO A 58 6.44 56.94 -23.51
C PRO A 58 7.63 57.07 -22.49
N LYS A 59 8.86 56.94 -23.04
CA LYS A 59 10.21 57.08 -22.45
C LYS A 59 10.70 58.53 -22.29
N ALA A 60 11.65 58.75 -21.38
CA ALA A 60 12.79 59.69 -21.47
C ALA A 60 13.96 59.13 -20.63
N ALA A 61 15.13 58.75 -21.18
CA ALA A 61 16.35 59.55 -21.45
C ALA A 61 17.01 60.11 -20.17
N SER A 62 18.32 60.16 -19.94
CA SER A 62 19.58 59.66 -20.55
C SER A 62 20.70 60.22 -19.64
N THR A 63 21.77 59.50 -19.31
CA THR A 63 23.11 60.10 -19.19
C THR A 63 24.25 59.09 -19.40
N ARG A 64 25.24 59.58 -20.14
CA ARG A 64 26.50 58.95 -20.60
C ARG A 64 27.44 58.55 -19.47
N GLY A 65 28.27 57.54 -19.72
CA GLY A 65 29.50 57.29 -18.97
C GLY A 65 30.37 56.17 -19.55
N THR A 66 31.37 56.58 -20.35
CA THR A 66 32.71 55.99 -20.53
C THR A 66 32.90 54.54 -21.00
N ALA A 67 33.52 54.42 -22.18
CA ALA A 67 34.13 53.22 -22.71
C ALA A 67 35.36 52.79 -21.90
N LYS A 68 35.43 51.50 -21.54
CA LYS A 68 36.69 50.79 -21.26
C LYS A 68 36.64 49.41 -21.91
N THR A 69 37.74 49.10 -22.58
CA THR A 69 38.03 47.89 -23.35
C THR A 69 38.00 46.63 -22.47
N GLY A 70 37.10 45.70 -22.79
CA GLY A 70 36.96 44.42 -22.11
C GLY A 70 36.85 43.27 -23.11
N ARG A 71 37.89 42.43 -23.13
CA ARG A 71 38.01 41.16 -23.88
C ARG A 71 36.74 40.30 -23.71
N PRO A 72 36.20 39.64 -24.75
CA PRO A 72 34.93 38.91 -24.63
C PRO A 72 35.10 37.70 -23.70
N ARG A 73 34.45 37.74 -22.53
CA ARG A 73 34.29 36.55 -21.68
C ARG A 73 33.35 35.58 -22.39
N LYS A 74 33.87 34.43 -22.81
CA LYS A 74 33.05 33.29 -23.27
C LYS A 74 32.02 32.97 -22.19
N ALA A 75 30.74 33.01 -22.55
CA ALA A 75 29.66 32.52 -21.71
C ALA A 75 29.91 31.04 -21.36
N PRO A 76 29.67 30.60 -20.11
CA PRO A 76 29.79 29.20 -19.79
C PRO A 76 28.71 28.44 -20.57
N VAL A 77 29.16 27.49 -21.38
CA VAL A 77 28.30 26.51 -22.05
C VAL A 77 27.45 25.86 -20.98
N ARG A 78 26.12 26.01 -21.08
CA ARG A 78 25.17 25.27 -20.23
C ARG A 78 25.49 23.78 -20.40
N ALA A 79 26.04 23.18 -19.34
CA ALA A 79 26.14 21.73 -19.26
C ALA A 79 24.74 21.18 -19.48
N GLY A 80 24.57 20.41 -20.57
CA GLY A 80 23.34 19.69 -20.82
C GLY A 80 23.01 18.87 -19.58
N SER A 81 21.82 19.12 -19.01
CA SER A 81 21.28 18.28 -17.95
C SER A 81 21.09 16.88 -18.54
N SER A 82 22.10 16.02 -18.38
CA SER A 82 21.94 14.60 -18.58
C SER A 82 21.01 14.13 -17.47
N ARG A 83 19.73 14.01 -17.80
CA ARG A 83 18.77 13.38 -16.90
C ARG A 83 19.26 11.96 -16.69
N ALA A 84 19.73 11.66 -15.48
CA ALA A 84 20.13 10.31 -15.11
C ALA A 84 19.03 9.33 -15.58
N PRO A 85 19.41 8.18 -16.19
CA PRO A 85 18.42 7.21 -16.65
C PRO A 85 17.51 6.85 -15.49
N LYS A 86 16.20 6.80 -15.76
CA LYS A 86 15.24 6.37 -14.74
C LYS A 86 15.65 4.96 -14.30
N PRO A 87 15.81 4.70 -13.00
CA PRO A 87 16.15 3.35 -12.54
C PRO A 87 15.07 2.39 -13.06
N LYS A 88 15.50 1.38 -13.81
CA LYS A 88 14.60 0.34 -14.30
C LYS A 88 14.47 -0.70 -13.19
N ALA A 89 13.25 -0.93 -12.73
CA ALA A 89 12.98 -2.07 -11.86
C ALA A 89 13.29 -3.36 -12.64
N MET A 90 14.05 -4.25 -12.01
CA MET A 90 14.45 -5.52 -12.62
C MET A 90 13.51 -6.61 -12.13
N GLU A 91 12.91 -7.31 -13.08
CA GLU A 91 12.04 -8.46 -12.80
C GLU A 91 12.82 -9.58 -12.14
N VAL A 92 12.16 -10.31 -11.23
CA VAL A 92 12.76 -11.45 -10.54
C VAL A 92 11.75 -12.57 -10.39
N ALA A 93 12.13 -13.79 -10.77
CA ALA A 93 11.39 -15.01 -10.51
C ALA A 93 11.67 -15.53 -9.08
N TYR A 94 10.61 -15.74 -8.31
CA TYR A 94 10.65 -16.40 -7.00
C TYR A 94 9.29 -17.01 -6.66
N SER A 95 9.27 -18.19 -6.03
CA SER A 95 8.05 -18.82 -5.52
C SER A 95 6.97 -19.06 -6.60
N GLY A 96 7.38 -19.29 -7.86
CA GLY A 96 6.47 -19.43 -9.00
C GLY A 96 5.82 -18.14 -9.49
N ARG A 97 6.24 -16.97 -8.97
CA ARG A 97 5.81 -15.63 -9.40
C ARG A 97 6.97 -14.89 -10.07
N ILE A 98 6.63 -13.92 -10.92
CA ILE A 98 7.57 -12.94 -11.48
C ILE A 98 7.25 -11.60 -10.83
N PHE A 99 8.14 -11.13 -9.96
CA PHE A 99 8.05 -9.83 -9.33
C PHE A 99 8.52 -8.75 -10.29
N ARG A 100 7.92 -7.55 -10.24
CA ARG A 100 8.28 -6.41 -11.09
C ARG A 100 9.55 -5.72 -10.62
N SER A 101 9.98 -5.98 -9.39
CA SER A 101 11.23 -5.46 -8.85
C SER A 101 11.94 -6.45 -7.92
N ARG A 102 13.27 -6.33 -7.84
CA ARG A 102 14.09 -6.97 -6.79
C ARG A 102 13.61 -6.65 -5.39
N LEU A 103 13.08 -5.44 -5.16
CA LEU A 103 12.62 -5.04 -3.83
C LEU A 103 11.34 -5.81 -3.43
N GLU A 104 10.39 -5.97 -4.35
CA GLU A 104 9.22 -6.84 -4.13
C GLU A 104 9.63 -8.28 -3.84
N ALA A 105 10.59 -8.83 -4.60
CA ALA A 105 11.09 -10.18 -4.35
C ALA A 105 11.76 -10.32 -2.96
N ARG A 106 12.50 -9.30 -2.49
CA ARG A 106 13.05 -9.28 -1.11
C ARG A 106 11.94 -9.31 -0.07
N TRP A 107 10.86 -8.55 -0.29
CA TRP A 107 9.70 -8.56 0.60
C TRP A 107 8.98 -9.91 0.62
N ALA A 108 8.78 -10.56 -0.54
CA ALA A 108 8.21 -11.90 -0.60
C ALA A 108 9.04 -12.92 0.20
N VAL A 109 10.37 -12.90 0.02
CA VAL A 109 11.30 -13.75 0.79
C VAL A 109 11.24 -13.44 2.28
N PHE A 110 11.22 -12.16 2.66
CA PHE A 110 11.11 -11.76 4.06
C PHE A 110 9.83 -12.32 4.70
N LEU A 111 8.70 -12.21 4.02
CA LEU A 111 7.42 -12.75 4.48
C LEU A 111 7.46 -14.28 4.59
N ASP A 112 8.05 -14.97 3.61
CA ASP A 112 8.20 -16.43 3.66
C ASP A 112 9.11 -16.90 4.80
N LEU A 113 10.21 -16.19 5.09
CA LEU A 113 11.06 -16.46 6.26
C LEU A 113 10.34 -16.23 7.60
N LEU A 114 9.33 -15.36 7.61
CA LEU A 114 8.44 -15.12 8.75
C LEU A 114 7.20 -16.01 8.78
N ASP A 115 7.08 -16.97 7.85
CA ASP A 115 5.91 -17.84 7.72
C ASP A 115 4.60 -17.06 7.51
N VAL A 116 4.69 -15.85 6.95
CA VAL A 116 3.55 -14.99 6.63
C VAL A 116 3.05 -15.34 5.23
N ASN A 117 1.76 -15.69 5.12
CA ASN A 117 1.15 -15.93 3.81
C ASN A 117 0.95 -14.60 3.08
N TRP A 118 1.09 -14.64 1.75
CA TRP A 118 0.94 -13.46 0.89
C TRP A 118 0.32 -13.84 -0.46
N ASP A 119 -0.42 -12.89 -1.05
CA ASP A 119 -0.94 -12.96 -2.42
C ASP A 119 -0.41 -11.74 -3.20
N TYR A 120 0.24 -11.98 -4.34
CA TYR A 120 0.96 -10.95 -5.09
C TYR A 120 0.11 -10.43 -6.25
N GLU A 121 -0.01 -9.11 -6.36
CA GLU A 121 -0.83 -8.39 -7.35
C GLU A 121 -2.23 -8.99 -7.55
N PRO A 122 -3.03 -9.14 -6.48
CA PRO A 122 -4.21 -10.00 -6.51
C PRO A 122 -5.35 -9.49 -7.41
N SER A 123 -5.49 -8.15 -7.59
CA SER A 123 -6.47 -7.54 -8.48
C SER A 123 -6.25 -6.02 -8.62
N PHE A 124 -6.79 -5.42 -9.69
CA PHE A 124 -6.97 -3.98 -9.81
C PHE A 124 -8.21 -3.50 -9.05
N TYR A 125 -8.11 -2.33 -8.42
CA TYR A 125 -9.20 -1.68 -7.69
C TYR A 125 -9.35 -0.22 -8.11
N GLN A 126 -10.59 0.27 -8.08
CA GLN A 126 -10.90 1.69 -8.21
C GLN A 126 -10.87 2.32 -6.80
N VAL A 127 -10.08 3.38 -6.64
CA VAL A 127 -9.85 4.08 -5.35
C VAL A 127 -10.17 5.58 -5.41
N GLY A 128 -10.74 6.02 -6.52
CA GLY A 128 -11.27 7.36 -6.81
C GLY A 128 -11.91 7.36 -8.21
N ASP A 129 -12.62 8.41 -8.59
CA ASP A 129 -13.44 8.43 -9.81
C ASP A 129 -12.67 7.94 -11.06
N ASP A 130 -11.46 8.45 -11.27
CA ASP A 130 -10.54 8.02 -12.34
C ASP A 130 -9.20 7.50 -11.78
N LEU A 131 -9.21 6.99 -10.55
CA LEU A 131 -8.00 6.54 -9.86
C LEU A 131 -8.02 5.03 -9.66
N TYR A 132 -7.17 4.33 -10.40
CA TYR A 132 -7.01 2.88 -10.30
C TYR A 132 -5.69 2.50 -9.64
N TYR A 133 -5.75 1.47 -8.81
CA TYR A 133 -4.66 1.00 -7.98
C TYR A 133 -4.56 -0.53 -8.03
N LEU A 134 -3.35 -1.03 -8.24
CA LEU A 134 -2.98 -2.43 -8.12
C LEU A 134 -1.97 -2.50 -6.96
N PRO A 135 -2.38 -2.96 -5.77
CA PRO A 135 -1.47 -3.13 -4.64
C PRO A 135 -0.52 -4.31 -4.89
N ASP A 136 0.70 -4.20 -4.39
CA ASP A 136 1.74 -5.22 -4.61
C ASP A 136 1.42 -6.54 -3.87
N PHE A 137 1.01 -6.50 -2.59
CA PHE A 137 0.73 -7.70 -1.80
C PHE A 137 -0.51 -7.57 -0.89
N TYR A 138 -1.23 -8.67 -0.72
CA TYR A 138 -2.19 -8.86 0.39
C TYR A 138 -1.69 -9.93 1.36
N LEU A 139 -1.77 -9.66 2.66
CA LEU A 139 -1.38 -10.57 3.75
C LEU A 139 -2.65 -11.04 4.49
N PRO A 140 -3.21 -12.22 4.16
CA PRO A 140 -4.51 -12.67 4.69
C PRO A 140 -4.53 -12.80 6.21
N ASP A 141 -3.50 -13.40 6.79
CA ASP A 141 -3.41 -13.64 8.24
C ASP A 141 -3.37 -12.33 9.05
N HIS A 142 -3.12 -11.20 8.39
CA HIS A 142 -2.98 -9.87 8.99
C HIS A 142 -4.07 -8.89 8.56
N GLN A 143 -4.95 -9.27 7.62
CA GLN A 143 -5.91 -8.38 6.96
C GLN A 143 -5.24 -7.06 6.51
N LEU A 144 -4.05 -7.20 5.91
CA LEU A 144 -3.12 -6.10 5.68
C LEU A 144 -2.68 -6.08 4.22
N TRP A 145 -2.78 -4.91 3.59
CA TRP A 145 -2.13 -4.66 2.32
C TRP A 145 -0.67 -4.26 2.55
N LEU A 146 0.22 -4.68 1.67
CA LEU A 146 1.63 -4.26 1.66
C LEU A 146 1.95 -3.70 0.28
N GLU A 147 2.38 -2.44 0.25
CA GLU A 147 2.84 -1.75 -0.95
C GLU A 147 4.35 -1.55 -0.87
N VAL A 148 5.07 -2.07 -1.85
CA VAL A 148 6.53 -2.04 -1.90
C VAL A 148 7.00 -0.92 -2.81
N LYS A 149 7.72 0.05 -2.23
CA LYS A 149 8.21 1.22 -2.99
C LYS A 149 9.57 1.72 -2.52
N GLY A 150 10.42 2.04 -3.50
CA GLY A 150 11.64 2.81 -3.29
C GLY A 150 11.42 4.30 -3.56
N ALA A 151 12.23 5.16 -2.94
CA ALA A 151 12.09 6.63 -3.05
C ALA A 151 11.94 7.16 -4.49
N PRO A 152 12.69 6.66 -5.51
CA PRO A 152 12.53 7.13 -6.89
C PRO A 152 11.14 6.90 -7.49
N PHE A 153 10.38 5.90 -7.02
CA PHE A 153 9.08 5.49 -7.54
C PHE A 153 7.88 5.99 -6.72
N MET A 154 8.15 6.67 -5.60
CA MET A 154 7.11 7.33 -4.81
C MET A 154 6.94 8.78 -5.28
N ASP A 155 5.96 8.99 -6.16
CA ASP A 155 5.57 10.29 -6.68
C ASP A 155 4.18 10.71 -6.15
N THR A 156 3.65 11.84 -6.64
CA THR A 156 2.34 12.35 -6.20
C THR A 156 1.17 11.44 -6.57
N ALA A 157 1.29 10.69 -7.68
CA ALA A 157 0.26 9.76 -8.10
C ALA A 157 0.29 8.49 -7.23
N SER A 158 1.47 7.94 -6.96
CA SER A 158 1.64 6.81 -6.03
C SER A 158 1.11 7.17 -4.64
N MET A 159 1.47 8.35 -4.12
CA MET A 159 0.96 8.82 -2.82
C MET A 159 -0.57 8.94 -2.79
N ALA A 160 -1.17 9.54 -3.83
CA ALA A 160 -2.61 9.68 -3.90
C ALA A 160 -3.32 8.31 -3.88
N LYS A 161 -2.78 7.31 -4.59
CA LYS A 161 -3.32 5.94 -4.64
C LYS A 161 -3.23 5.25 -3.29
N VAL A 162 -2.03 5.18 -2.68
CA VAL A 162 -1.85 4.44 -1.42
C VAL A 162 -2.68 5.04 -0.29
N LEU A 163 -2.76 6.37 -0.20
CA LEU A 163 -3.57 7.05 0.83
C LEU A 163 -5.06 6.82 0.59
N ALA A 164 -5.55 7.05 -0.63
CA ALA A 164 -6.97 6.90 -0.96
C ALA A 164 -7.46 5.45 -0.83
N SER A 165 -6.59 4.48 -1.15
CA SER A 165 -6.92 3.06 -1.06
C SER A 165 -7.36 2.62 0.33
N ILE A 166 -6.87 3.28 1.39
CA ILE A 166 -7.17 2.92 2.78
C ILE A 166 -8.05 3.94 3.48
N ALA A 167 -7.89 5.23 3.20
CA ALA A 167 -8.55 6.30 3.96
C ALA A 167 -9.36 7.26 3.09
N GLY A 168 -9.51 6.95 1.79
CA GLY A 168 -10.25 7.77 0.84
C GLY A 168 -11.71 7.39 0.66
N PRO A 169 -12.37 7.94 -0.36
CA PRO A 169 -13.80 7.73 -0.59
C PRO A 169 -14.14 6.31 -1.08
N MET A 170 -13.23 5.68 -1.82
CA MET A 170 -13.38 4.31 -2.33
C MET A 170 -12.22 3.45 -1.85
N ARG A 171 -12.42 2.81 -0.71
CA ARG A 171 -11.37 1.99 -0.06
C ARG A 171 -11.32 0.60 -0.68
N ILE A 172 -10.11 0.06 -0.83
CA ILE A 172 -9.93 -1.30 -1.33
C ILE A 172 -10.50 -2.30 -0.30
N PRO A 173 -11.22 -3.34 -0.71
CA PRO A 173 -11.77 -4.33 0.21
C PRO A 173 -10.67 -5.27 0.72
N LEU A 174 -10.96 -6.01 1.79
CA LEU A 174 -10.20 -7.23 2.12
C LEU A 174 -10.26 -8.20 0.94
N ARG A 175 -9.21 -8.98 0.73
CA ARG A 175 -9.14 -9.93 -0.40
C ARG A 175 -9.91 -11.23 -0.15
N GLU A 176 -10.34 -11.45 1.08
CA GLU A 176 -11.16 -12.57 1.52
C GLU A 176 -12.41 -12.09 2.27
N ALA A 177 -13.38 -12.99 2.43
CA ALA A 177 -14.59 -12.70 3.19
C ALA A 177 -14.23 -12.17 4.60
N PRO A 178 -14.87 -11.09 5.09
CA PRO A 178 -16.13 -10.52 4.58
C PRO A 178 -16.01 -9.46 3.46
N TYR A 179 -14.87 -9.30 2.79
CA TYR A 179 -14.65 -8.28 1.73
C TYR A 179 -15.00 -6.85 2.16
N THR A 180 -14.90 -6.57 3.46
CA THR A 180 -15.12 -5.23 4.02
C THR A 180 -14.02 -4.28 3.59
N PRO A 181 -14.23 -2.95 3.64
CA PRO A 181 -13.16 -1.99 3.44
C PRO A 181 -11.92 -2.33 4.28
N SER A 182 -10.75 -2.28 3.64
CA SER A 182 -9.49 -2.46 4.33
C SER A 182 -9.15 -1.21 5.11
N GLU A 183 -8.63 -1.42 6.31
CA GLU A 183 -8.30 -0.33 7.25
C GLU A 183 -6.78 -0.13 7.36
N ARG A 184 -5.97 -0.94 6.67
CA ARG A 184 -4.53 -1.01 6.91
C ARG A 184 -3.76 -1.26 5.62
N LEU A 185 -2.74 -0.43 5.39
CA LEU A 185 -1.70 -0.67 4.39
C LEU A 185 -0.33 -0.36 4.98
N LEU A 186 0.62 -1.28 4.82
CA LEU A 186 2.01 -1.11 5.20
C LEU A 186 2.84 -0.69 3.98
N LEU A 187 3.67 0.34 4.13
CA LEU A 187 4.67 0.69 3.13
C LEU A 187 5.95 -0.11 3.38
N GLY A 188 6.28 -0.99 2.43
CA GLY A 188 7.51 -1.77 2.42
C GLY A 188 8.61 -1.08 1.63
N GLY A 189 9.49 -0.34 2.29
CA GLY A 189 10.64 0.28 1.63
C GLY A 189 11.87 -0.60 1.53
N PRO A 190 13.01 -0.01 1.10
CA PRO A 190 14.31 -0.69 1.05
C PRO A 190 14.76 -1.28 2.40
N PHE A 191 15.30 -2.50 2.36
CA PHE A 191 15.96 -3.10 3.52
C PHE A 191 17.32 -2.44 3.77
N LYS A 192 17.71 -2.34 5.05
CA LYS A 192 19.02 -1.83 5.50
C LYS A 192 19.76 -2.85 6.34
N ALA A 193 21.06 -2.64 6.55
CA ALA A 193 21.78 -3.41 7.55
C ALA A 193 21.16 -3.18 8.94
N LEU A 194 20.83 -4.26 9.65
CA LEU A 194 20.36 -4.17 11.02
C LEU A 194 21.45 -3.62 11.93
N LYS A 195 21.05 -2.72 12.82
CA LYS A 195 21.87 -2.25 13.93
C LYS A 195 21.45 -2.99 15.19
N HIS A 196 22.42 -3.43 15.98
CA HIS A 196 22.16 -4.18 17.21
C HIS A 196 21.22 -3.39 18.14
N GLY A 197 20.18 -4.05 18.67
CA GLY A 197 19.20 -3.44 19.58
C GLY A 197 18.16 -2.51 18.92
N LEU A 198 18.21 -2.30 17.60
CA LEU A 198 17.22 -1.47 16.90
C LEU A 198 16.25 -2.31 16.07
N MET A 199 14.96 -2.07 16.26
CA MET A 199 13.88 -2.71 15.53
C MET A 199 13.64 -1.98 14.19
N PRO A 200 13.66 -2.68 13.04
CA PRO A 200 13.15 -2.13 11.80
C PRO A 200 11.70 -1.73 11.95
N VAL A 201 11.39 -0.51 11.52
CA VAL A 201 10.03 -0.01 11.47
C VAL A 201 9.66 0.33 10.03
N HIS A 202 8.36 0.40 9.79
CA HIS A 202 7.74 0.67 8.52
C HIS A 202 6.59 1.65 8.72
N THR A 203 6.15 2.33 7.67
CA THR A 203 4.99 3.21 7.78
C THR A 203 3.70 2.42 7.59
N LEU A 204 2.85 2.44 8.60
CA LEU A 204 1.47 1.94 8.53
C LEU A 204 0.52 3.09 8.25
N ILE A 205 -0.31 2.92 7.24
CA ILE A 205 -1.39 3.84 6.85
C ILE A 205 -2.70 3.27 7.40
N THR A 206 -3.45 4.11 8.11
CA THR A 206 -4.78 3.77 8.67
C THR A 206 -5.74 4.96 8.51
N PRO A 207 -7.06 4.77 8.53
CA PRO A 207 -8.01 5.88 8.54
C PRO A 207 -7.95 6.70 9.82
N ALA A 208 -8.04 8.01 9.68
CA ALA A 208 -8.04 8.99 10.78
C ALA A 208 -9.24 9.97 10.71
N GLY A 209 -10.23 9.67 9.85
CA GLY A 209 -11.38 10.52 9.59
C GLY A 209 -11.78 10.50 8.13
N LEU A 210 -12.75 11.35 7.76
CA LEU A 210 -13.22 11.45 6.39
C LEU A 210 -12.10 11.94 5.47
N ASN A 211 -11.67 11.09 4.53
CA ASN A 211 -10.60 11.40 3.57
C ASN A 211 -9.27 11.81 4.23
N LEU A 212 -8.98 11.27 5.42
CA LEU A 212 -7.76 11.56 6.17
C LEU A 212 -7.09 10.25 6.62
N ALA A 213 -5.82 10.09 6.27
CA ALA A 213 -4.99 8.99 6.71
C ALA A 213 -4.10 9.38 7.88
N ALA A 214 -3.98 8.51 8.87
CA ALA A 214 -2.91 8.53 9.86
C ALA A 214 -1.71 7.73 9.35
N LEU A 215 -0.51 8.27 9.60
CA LEU A 215 0.76 7.63 9.32
C LEU A 215 1.43 7.29 10.64
N SER A 216 1.55 6.00 10.93
CA SER A 216 2.14 5.48 12.16
C SER A 216 3.38 4.66 11.85
N TYR A 217 4.29 4.56 12.82
CA TYR A 217 5.31 3.52 12.74
C TYR A 217 4.67 2.17 13.04
N ALA A 218 5.15 1.11 12.41
CA ALA A 218 4.78 -0.26 12.70
C ALA A 218 5.98 -1.18 12.55
N ALA A 219 6.00 -2.27 13.30
CA ALA A 219 7.03 -3.29 13.20
C ALA A 219 6.42 -4.69 13.13
N PHE A 220 7.16 -5.59 12.48
CA PHE A 220 6.90 -7.02 12.61
C PHE A 220 7.36 -7.50 13.99
N ASP A 221 6.60 -8.42 14.56
CA ASP A 221 6.83 -9.03 15.87
C ASP A 221 6.50 -10.52 15.83
N ILE A 222 6.88 -11.27 16.86
CA ILE A 222 6.54 -12.68 17.02
C ILE A 222 5.75 -12.84 18.32
N GLU A 223 4.53 -13.35 18.22
CA GLU A 223 3.70 -13.69 19.39
C GLU A 223 4.25 -14.93 20.13
N PRO A 224 3.84 -15.16 21.40
CA PRO A 224 4.28 -16.34 22.15
C PRO A 224 3.95 -17.69 21.49
N ASP A 225 2.91 -17.72 20.64
CA ASP A 225 2.53 -18.90 19.85
C ASP A 225 3.37 -19.08 18.56
N GLY A 226 4.36 -18.20 18.33
CA GLY A 226 5.27 -18.24 17.20
C GLY A 226 4.78 -17.52 15.95
N ARG A 227 3.52 -17.03 15.91
CA ARG A 227 2.99 -16.32 14.74
C ARG A 227 3.61 -14.93 14.61
N ALA A 228 3.93 -14.56 13.38
CA ALA A 228 4.36 -13.20 13.08
C ALA A 228 3.16 -12.24 13.09
N THR A 229 3.30 -11.06 13.69
CA THR A 229 2.28 -10.01 13.71
C THR A 229 2.86 -8.67 13.26
N VAL A 230 1.99 -7.72 12.91
CA VAL A 230 2.38 -6.34 12.59
C VAL A 230 1.67 -5.40 13.54
N LYS A 231 2.45 -4.70 14.39
CA LYS A 231 1.93 -3.81 15.44
C LYS A 231 2.28 -2.36 15.14
N ALA A 232 1.29 -1.48 15.26
CA ALA A 232 1.54 -0.04 15.28
C ALA A 232 2.32 0.34 16.55
N LEU A 233 3.23 1.31 16.43
CA LEU A 233 4.11 1.76 17.48
C LEU A 233 3.78 3.22 17.80
N GLY A 234 3.25 3.46 19.00
CA GLY A 234 2.90 4.79 19.47
C GLY A 234 1.75 5.45 18.69
N ALA A 235 1.65 6.76 18.84
CA ALA A 235 0.69 7.58 18.10
C ALA A 235 1.16 7.82 16.65
N PRO A 236 0.25 8.15 15.72
CA PRO A 236 0.62 8.61 14.39
C PRO A 236 1.64 9.75 14.47
N TRP A 237 2.69 9.67 13.66
CA TRP A 237 3.71 10.71 13.57
C TRP A 237 3.33 11.80 12.58
N ASP A 238 2.34 11.55 11.71
CA ASP A 238 1.77 12.53 10.79
C ASP A 238 0.38 12.11 10.31
N THR A 239 -0.30 13.01 9.60
CA THR A 239 -1.53 12.76 8.86
C THR A 239 -1.40 13.21 7.41
N ALA A 240 -2.21 12.66 6.51
CA ALA A 240 -2.22 13.04 5.11
C ALA A 240 -3.63 12.99 4.51
N ALA A 241 -3.94 13.96 3.65
CA ALA A 241 -5.17 13.94 2.88
C ALA A 241 -5.23 12.71 1.96
N ALA A 242 -6.30 11.94 2.07
CA ALA A 242 -6.54 10.70 1.34
C ALA A 242 -7.63 10.85 0.27
N THR A 243 -7.78 12.05 -0.29
CA THR A 243 -8.86 12.39 -1.23
C THR A 243 -8.71 11.72 -2.61
N GLY A 244 -7.58 11.06 -2.89
CA GLY A 244 -7.23 10.56 -4.23
C GLY A 244 -6.76 11.65 -5.21
N VAL A 245 -6.75 12.91 -4.79
CA VAL A 245 -6.24 14.02 -5.60
C VAL A 245 -4.72 14.13 -5.45
N LYS A 246 -4.02 14.25 -6.59
CA LYS A 246 -2.56 14.43 -6.59
C LYS A 246 -2.20 15.76 -5.97
N ALA A 247 -1.27 15.75 -5.03
CA ALA A 247 -0.67 16.97 -4.50
C ALA A 247 0.06 17.77 -5.61
N ALA A 248 0.17 19.08 -5.44
CA ALA A 248 0.81 19.98 -6.40
C ALA A 248 2.31 19.71 -6.62
N GLY A 249 2.98 19.13 -5.61
CA GLY A 249 4.40 18.82 -5.63
C GLY A 249 4.69 17.43 -5.09
N ARG A 250 5.81 16.84 -5.55
CA ARG A 250 6.33 15.58 -5.04
C ARG A 250 6.59 15.68 -3.54
N PRO A 251 6.41 14.58 -2.76
CA PRO A 251 6.93 14.52 -1.40
C PRO A 251 8.41 14.95 -1.34
N SER A 252 8.76 15.75 -0.32
CA SER A 252 10.15 16.14 -0.10
C SER A 252 11.03 14.91 0.17
N PRO A 253 12.35 14.98 -0.09
CA PRO A 253 13.26 13.89 0.23
C PRO A 253 13.17 13.43 1.69
N SER A 254 13.07 14.36 2.65
CA SER A 254 12.92 14.03 4.06
C SER A 254 11.59 13.32 4.36
N ARG A 255 10.50 13.69 3.67
CA ARG A 255 9.22 12.98 3.79
C ARG A 255 9.31 11.58 3.20
N LEU A 256 9.97 11.40 2.06
CA LEU A 256 10.20 10.08 1.46
C LEU A 256 11.04 9.18 2.38
N GLN A 257 12.05 9.74 3.03
CA GLN A 257 12.84 9.04 4.03
C GLN A 257 11.94 8.53 5.16
N LEU A 258 11.11 9.39 5.76
CA LEU A 258 10.21 8.98 6.83
C LEU A 258 9.20 7.91 6.39
N LEU A 259 8.64 8.05 5.17
CA LEU A 259 7.63 7.13 4.66
C LEU A 259 8.20 5.73 4.35
N LEU A 260 9.34 5.67 3.67
CA LEU A 260 9.85 4.43 3.07
C LEU A 260 11.03 3.84 3.84
N GLU A 261 11.80 4.69 4.51
CA GLU A 261 13.04 4.31 5.18
C GLU A 261 13.11 4.90 6.59
N PRO A 262 12.05 4.76 7.41
CA PRO A 262 12.03 5.33 8.74
C PRO A 262 13.19 4.78 9.58
N GLU A 263 13.73 5.63 10.45
CA GLU A 263 14.84 5.23 11.31
C GLU A 263 14.40 4.09 12.26
N PRO A 264 15.18 3.01 12.37
CA PRO A 264 14.91 1.92 13.31
C PRO A 264 14.77 2.45 14.75
N GLN A 265 13.82 1.90 15.49
CA GLN A 265 13.51 2.36 16.85
C GLN A 265 14.11 1.45 17.91
N LEU A 266 14.47 2.05 19.05
CA LEU A 266 14.80 1.28 20.25
C LEU A 266 13.53 0.56 20.73
N ARG A 267 13.64 -0.75 20.95
CA ARG A 267 12.59 -1.54 21.58
C ARG A 267 13.02 -1.88 23.01
N ALA A 268 12.08 -1.86 23.95
CA ALA A 268 12.29 -2.47 25.26
C ALA A 268 12.45 -3.99 25.05
N GLY A 269 13.69 -4.45 24.89
CA GLY A 269 14.04 -5.83 24.54
C GLY A 269 14.78 -5.95 23.20
N THR A 270 15.42 -7.09 22.98
CA THR A 270 16.10 -7.40 21.71
C THR A 270 15.09 -7.67 20.60
N VAL A 271 15.43 -7.30 19.36
CA VAL A 271 14.68 -7.71 18.16
C VAL A 271 14.56 -9.23 18.20
N PRO A 272 13.35 -9.82 18.06
CA PRO A 272 13.20 -11.26 18.06
C PRO A 272 14.12 -11.87 17.01
N GLU A 273 14.88 -12.90 17.39
CA GLU A 273 15.94 -13.46 16.54
C GLU A 273 15.42 -13.85 15.16
N ARG A 274 14.20 -14.39 15.09
CA ARG A 274 13.52 -14.73 13.84
C ARG A 274 13.31 -13.52 12.92
N ILE A 275 12.89 -12.37 13.47
CA ILE A 275 12.77 -11.11 12.72
C ILE A 275 14.14 -10.67 12.23
N ALA A 276 15.15 -10.70 13.09
CA ALA A 276 16.50 -10.26 12.74
C ALA A 276 17.11 -11.11 11.62
N ARG A 277 16.98 -12.45 11.70
CA ARG A 277 17.43 -13.39 10.67
C ARG A 277 16.69 -13.18 9.36
N ALA A 278 15.35 -13.08 9.39
CA ALA A 278 14.55 -12.85 8.19
C ALA A 278 14.91 -11.53 7.49
N TYR A 279 15.00 -10.44 8.25
CA TYR A 279 15.33 -9.12 7.72
C TYR A 279 16.76 -9.08 7.15
N THR A 280 17.72 -9.71 7.83
CA THR A 280 19.10 -9.82 7.34
C THR A 280 19.19 -10.66 6.07
N GLY A 281 18.47 -11.78 5.99
CA GLY A 281 18.39 -12.60 4.79
C GLY A 281 17.81 -11.82 3.61
N ALA A 282 16.70 -11.12 3.84
CA ALA A 282 16.08 -10.27 2.83
C ALA A 282 16.96 -9.08 2.41
N TYR A 283 17.75 -8.50 3.33
CA TYR A 283 18.73 -7.44 3.04
C TYR A 283 19.91 -7.95 2.20
N ARG A 284 20.44 -9.15 2.50
CA ARG A 284 21.63 -9.72 1.83
C ARG A 284 21.31 -10.49 0.56
N LEU A 285 20.02 -10.75 0.29
CA LEU A 285 19.57 -11.53 -0.85
C LEU A 285 20.28 -11.14 -2.15
N ALA A 286 20.88 -12.12 -2.80
CA ALA A 286 21.56 -11.96 -4.07
C ALA A 286 20.66 -12.39 -5.23
N PHE A 287 20.86 -11.75 -6.39
CA PHE A 287 20.11 -12.03 -7.61
C PHE A 287 21.07 -12.36 -8.74
N ASP A 288 20.72 -13.37 -9.52
CA ASP A 288 21.35 -13.66 -10.79
C ASP A 288 20.68 -12.82 -11.89
N GLU A 289 21.49 -12.05 -12.63
CA GLU A 289 20.96 -11.14 -13.66
C GLU A 289 20.56 -11.87 -14.94
N ALA A 290 21.22 -12.98 -15.26
CA ALA A 290 20.99 -13.74 -16.49
C ALA A 290 19.70 -14.57 -16.38
N SER A 291 19.52 -15.28 -15.27
CA SER A 291 18.31 -16.06 -15.01
C SER A 291 17.16 -15.24 -14.43
N LYS A 292 17.42 -13.99 -14.02
CA LYS A 292 16.48 -13.15 -13.26
C LYS A 292 15.90 -13.87 -12.05
N SER A 293 16.71 -14.62 -11.31
CA SER A 293 16.27 -15.38 -10.13
C SER A 293 17.06 -15.01 -8.89
N ILE A 294 16.61 -15.49 -7.72
CA ILE A 294 17.39 -15.46 -6.49
C ILE A 294 18.51 -16.51 -6.59
N CYS A 295 19.72 -16.17 -6.13
CA CYS A 295 20.88 -17.08 -6.13
C CYS A 295 21.43 -17.39 -4.73
N ASP A 296 20.64 -17.14 -3.68
CA ASP A 296 20.99 -17.42 -2.28
C ASP A 296 20.46 -18.79 -1.85
N SER A 297 21.33 -19.81 -1.86
CA SER A 297 20.95 -21.20 -1.58
C SER A 297 20.52 -21.42 -0.12
N GLU A 298 21.09 -20.69 0.84
CA GLU A 298 20.73 -20.80 2.25
C GLU A 298 19.31 -20.31 2.47
N VAL A 299 18.98 -19.12 1.94
CA VAL A 299 17.64 -18.56 2.01
C VAL A 299 16.62 -19.44 1.28
N LEU A 300 16.95 -19.89 0.07
CA LEU A 300 16.07 -20.78 -0.71
C LEU A 300 15.83 -22.11 -0.01
N THR A 301 16.83 -22.66 0.68
CA THR A 301 16.68 -23.87 1.50
C THR A 301 15.77 -23.61 2.69
N ALA A 302 15.95 -22.48 3.39
CA ALA A 302 15.13 -22.10 4.55
C ALA A 302 13.64 -21.95 4.20
N VAL A 303 13.32 -21.45 2.99
CA VAL A 303 11.94 -21.27 2.52
C VAL A 303 11.43 -22.42 1.64
N SER A 304 12.24 -23.44 1.35
CA SER A 304 11.91 -24.53 0.41
C SER A 304 10.63 -25.32 0.77
N ARG A 305 10.28 -25.37 2.05
CA ARG A 305 9.09 -26.08 2.55
C ARG A 305 7.83 -25.21 2.57
N ARG A 306 7.95 -23.90 2.33
CA ARG A 306 6.79 -23.01 2.25
C ARG A 306 6.03 -23.32 0.97
N ARG A 307 4.74 -23.61 1.08
CA ARG A 307 3.85 -23.55 -0.08
C ARG A 307 3.70 -22.08 -0.42
N SER A 308 4.29 -21.70 -1.55
CA SER A 308 4.34 -20.35 -2.11
C SER A 308 3.00 -19.62 -2.07
N GLY A 309 3.07 -18.29 -2.01
CA GLY A 309 1.95 -17.34 -1.96
C GLY A 309 0.65 -17.88 -2.56
N ARG A 310 -0.27 -18.30 -1.68
CA ARG A 310 -1.55 -18.88 -2.08
C ARG A 310 -2.22 -17.90 -3.04
N PRO A 311 -2.60 -18.33 -4.26
CA PRO A 311 -3.70 -17.67 -4.93
C PRO A 311 -4.91 -17.84 -4.02
N LEU A 312 -5.34 -16.77 -3.34
CA LEU A 312 -6.61 -16.77 -2.62
C LEU A 312 -7.71 -16.77 -3.70
N GLY A 313 -8.07 -17.96 -4.18
CA GLY A 313 -9.01 -18.06 -5.30
C GLY A 313 -9.14 -19.39 -6.05
N ILE A 314 -8.49 -20.48 -5.65
CA ILE A 314 -8.92 -21.82 -6.10
C ILE A 314 -9.15 -22.64 -4.84
N ALA A 315 -10.43 -22.81 -4.49
CA ALA A 315 -10.83 -23.85 -3.56
C ALA A 315 -10.28 -25.18 -4.10
N ALA A 316 -9.47 -25.87 -3.29
CA ALA A 316 -9.14 -27.27 -3.53
C ALA A 316 -10.37 -28.13 -3.26
#